data_AF-A0AAP0LG80-F1
#
_entry.id   AF-A0AAP0LG80-F1
#
_cell.length_a   1.000
_cell.length_b   1.000
_cell.length_c   1.000
_cell.angle_alpha   90.00
_cell.angle_beta   90.00
_cell.angle_gamma   90.00
#
_symmetry.space_group_name_H-M   'P 1'
#
loop_
_entity.id
_entity.type
_entity.pdbx_description
1 polymer ?
#
loop_
_entity_poly.entity_id
_entity_poly.type
_entity_poly.pdbx_seq_one_letter_code
_entity_poly.pdbx_strand_id
1 'polypeptide(L)'
;MAGRSTAAADHGRSSRWLDATRQQHDNSTQQFNVDGSHRRYIMSAMGRSWRNYKSILTRKIRALVKSNDVTRKLEALKGLKPRNIKSERQWQRFIKERIFVEFKLKSKRFQKMRSKQTNIHRTSRKGMARLRHEMVRKIHIIKFIYY
;
A
#
# COMPACT_ATOMS: atom_id res chain seq x y z
N MET A 1 73.84 -15.01 -0.61
CA MET A 1 73.24 -14.77 -1.93
C MET A 1 72.14 -15.81 -2.12
N ALA A 2 70.83 -15.57 -2.24
CA ALA A 2 70.04 -14.35 -2.30
C ALA A 2 68.64 -14.69 -1.72
N GLY A 3 68.08 -13.83 -0.89
CA GLY A 3 66.68 -13.94 -0.46
C GLY A 3 65.74 -13.55 -1.60
N ARG A 4 64.82 -14.44 -1.98
CA ARG A 4 63.71 -14.09 -2.89
C ARG A 4 62.57 -13.52 -2.07
N SER A 5 62.47 -12.19 -2.10
CA SER A 5 61.29 -11.43 -1.70
C SER A 5 60.11 -11.81 -2.60
N THR A 6 59.08 -12.42 -2.03
CA THR A 6 57.76 -12.58 -2.67
C THR A 6 56.82 -11.49 -2.14
N ALA A 7 57.09 -10.24 -2.51
CA ALA A 7 56.23 -9.09 -2.24
C ALA A 7 55.71 -8.51 -3.55
N ALA A 8 54.85 -9.25 -4.26
CA ALA A 8 54.18 -8.76 -5.47
C ALA A 8 52.91 -9.57 -5.77
N ALA A 9 51.90 -9.51 -4.90
CA ALA A 9 50.62 -10.17 -5.18
C ALA A 9 49.37 -9.53 -4.54
N ASP A 10 49.44 -8.29 -4.06
CA ASP A 10 48.34 -7.72 -3.26
C ASP A 10 47.78 -6.37 -3.76
N HIS A 11 47.98 -6.02 -5.03
CA HIS A 11 47.43 -4.77 -5.60
C HIS A 11 46.28 -4.99 -6.60
N GLY A 12 45.98 -6.24 -6.97
CA GLY A 12 44.88 -6.58 -7.90
C GLY A 12 43.58 -7.04 -7.25
N ARG A 13 43.59 -7.41 -5.96
CA ARG A 13 42.42 -7.94 -5.25
C ARG A 13 41.45 -6.84 -4.82
N SER A 14 41.97 -5.68 -4.40
CA SER A 14 41.17 -4.54 -3.93
C SER A 14 40.30 -3.91 -5.03
N SER A 15 40.86 -3.70 -6.23
CA SER A 15 40.10 -3.13 -7.36
C SER A 15 38.96 -4.02 -7.82
N ARG A 16 39.14 -5.35 -7.84
CA ARG A 16 38.08 -6.29 -8.27
C ARG A 16 36.84 -6.23 -7.35
N TRP A 17 37.02 -6.00 -6.05
CA TRP A 17 35.88 -5.85 -5.13
C TRP A 17 35.16 -4.52 -5.31
N LEU A 18 35.91 -3.43 -5.53
CA LEU A 18 35.34 -2.11 -5.81
C LEU A 18 34.62 -2.08 -7.18
N ASP A 19 35.15 -2.79 -8.18
CA ASP A 19 34.53 -2.93 -9.50
C ASP A 19 33.31 -3.85 -9.44
N ALA A 20 33.35 -4.95 -8.70
CA ALA A 20 32.20 -5.85 -8.53
C ALA A 20 31.03 -5.18 -7.78
N THR A 21 31.34 -4.35 -6.77
CA THR A 21 30.33 -3.58 -6.04
C THR A 21 29.76 -2.44 -6.88
N ARG A 22 30.58 -1.78 -7.70
CA ARG A 22 30.12 -0.80 -8.68
C ARG A 22 29.26 -1.45 -9.76
N GLN A 23 29.65 -2.62 -10.27
CA GLN A 23 28.88 -3.41 -11.23
C GLN A 23 27.53 -3.89 -10.65
N GLN A 24 27.48 -4.28 -9.36
CA GLN A 24 26.23 -4.61 -8.68
C GLN A 24 25.33 -3.39 -8.49
N HIS A 25 25.90 -2.24 -8.12
CA HIS A 25 25.17 -0.99 -7.99
C HIS A 25 24.60 -0.53 -9.34
N ASP A 26 25.38 -0.62 -10.41
CA ASP A 26 24.99 -0.24 -11.77
C ASP A 26 23.96 -1.22 -12.35
N ASN A 27 24.09 -2.53 -12.09
CA ASN A 27 23.06 -3.51 -12.45
C ASN A 27 21.74 -3.26 -11.71
N SER A 28 21.79 -2.84 -10.44
CA SER A 28 20.57 -2.51 -9.68
C SER A 28 19.90 -1.25 -10.24
N THR A 29 20.67 -0.21 -10.57
CA THR A 29 20.13 1.04 -11.13
C THR A 29 19.63 0.86 -12.57
N GLN A 30 20.22 -0.04 -13.36
CA GLN A 30 19.71 -0.40 -14.70
C GLN A 30 18.46 -1.31 -14.64
N GLN A 31 18.40 -2.30 -13.74
CA GLN A 31 17.20 -3.14 -13.58
C GLN A 31 15.98 -2.38 -13.04
N PHE A 32 16.20 -1.29 -12.29
CA PHE A 32 15.15 -0.46 -11.73
C PHE A 32 15.05 0.92 -12.39
N ASN A 33 15.47 1.07 -13.64
CA ASN A 33 15.11 2.24 -14.45
C ASN A 33 13.62 2.14 -14.83
N VAL A 34 12.77 2.37 -13.83
CA VAL A 34 11.33 2.34 -13.95
C VAL A 34 10.92 3.59 -14.72
N ASP A 35 10.61 3.42 -16.00
CA ASP A 35 10.00 4.47 -16.83
C ASP A 35 8.91 5.23 -16.04
N GLY A 36 8.78 6.54 -16.25
CA GLY A 36 7.93 7.42 -15.43
C GLY A 36 6.47 6.94 -15.33
N SER A 37 5.99 6.22 -16.35
CA SER A 37 4.68 5.56 -16.38
C SER A 37 4.57 4.39 -15.39
N HIS A 38 5.61 3.55 -15.31
CA HIS A 38 5.71 2.41 -14.40
C HIS A 38 5.88 2.88 -12.95
N ARG A 39 6.60 3.98 -12.72
CA ARG A 39 6.76 4.57 -11.37
C ARG A 39 5.41 4.96 -10.79
N ARG A 40 4.57 5.62 -11.59
CA ARG A 40 3.21 6.02 -11.17
C ARG A 40 2.34 4.81 -10.85
N TYR A 41 2.44 3.75 -11.65
CA TYR A 41 1.71 2.51 -11.41
C TYR A 41 2.13 1.85 -10.09
N ILE A 42 3.44 1.69 -9.86
CA ILE A 42 4.01 1.08 -8.66
C ILE A 42 3.63 1.87 -7.41
N MET A 43 3.79 3.20 -7.43
CA MET A 43 3.37 4.08 -6.31
C MET A 43 1.86 3.95 -6.03
N SER A 44 1.05 3.86 -7.08
CA SER A 44 -0.38 3.65 -6.95
C SER A 44 -0.71 2.28 -6.34
N ALA A 45 0.00 1.23 -6.75
CA ALA A 45 -0.15 -0.12 -6.21
C ALA A 45 0.23 -0.17 -4.73
N MET A 46 1.39 0.37 -4.35
CA MET A 46 1.80 0.49 -2.96
C MET A 46 0.79 1.28 -2.13
N GLY A 47 0.28 2.38 -2.66
CA GLY A 47 -0.77 3.17 -2.02
C GLY A 47 -2.06 2.38 -1.78
N ARG A 48 -2.46 1.50 -2.73
CA ARG A 48 -3.61 0.60 -2.55
C ARG A 48 -3.34 -0.41 -1.44
N SER A 49 -2.19 -1.07 -1.45
CA SER A 49 -1.79 -2.03 -0.42
C SER A 49 -1.76 -1.40 0.97
N TRP A 50 -1.19 -0.19 1.09
CA TRP A 50 -1.15 0.56 2.36
C TRP A 50 -2.54 0.91 2.89
N ARG A 51 -3.44 1.39 2.02
CA ARG A 51 -4.83 1.67 2.41
C ARG A 51 -5.58 0.39 2.84
N ASN A 52 -5.36 -0.71 2.12
CA ASN A 52 -5.97 -2.01 2.46
C ASN A 52 -5.48 -2.50 3.82
N TYR A 53 -4.16 -2.47 4.05
CA TYR A 53 -3.56 -2.83 5.33
C TYR A 53 -4.17 -2.04 6.50
N LYS A 54 -4.24 -0.71 6.39
CA LYS A 54 -4.87 0.14 7.41
C LYS A 54 -6.34 -0.21 7.65
N SER A 55 -7.08 -0.55 6.60
CA SER A 55 -8.49 -0.95 6.71
C SER A 55 -8.64 -2.29 7.44
N ILE A 56 -7.84 -3.30 7.08
CA ILE A 56 -7.81 -4.61 7.74
C ILE A 56 -7.44 -4.45 9.22
N LEU A 57 -6.39 -3.68 9.51
CA LEU A 57 -5.95 -3.41 10.87
C LEU A 57 -7.07 -2.76 11.70
N THR A 58 -7.72 -1.75 11.14
CA THR A 58 -8.85 -1.07 11.79
C THR A 58 -10.02 -2.03 12.08
N ARG A 59 -10.31 -2.96 11.15
CA ARG A 59 -11.35 -3.98 11.34
C ARG A 59 -11.01 -4.91 12.49
N LYS A 60 -9.77 -5.41 12.56
CA LYS A 60 -9.28 -6.27 13.65
C LYS A 60 -9.36 -5.56 15.00
N ILE A 61 -8.87 -4.32 15.09
CA ILE A 61 -8.96 -3.49 16.30
C ILE A 61 -10.42 -3.35 16.76
N ARG A 62 -11.34 -3.01 15.85
CA ARG A 62 -12.77 -2.86 16.19
C ARG A 62 -13.42 -4.16 16.64
N ALA A 63 -13.02 -5.30 16.10
CA ALA A 63 -13.53 -6.60 16.53
C ALA A 63 -13.10 -6.91 17.97
N LEU A 64 -11.82 -6.68 18.28
CA LEU A 64 -11.28 -6.87 19.64
C LEU A 64 -11.85 -5.89 20.66
N VAL A 65 -12.17 -4.65 20.25
CA VAL A 65 -12.74 -3.67 21.17
C VAL A 65 -14.16 -4.03 21.60
N LYS A 66 -14.89 -4.79 20.77
CA LYS A 66 -16.24 -5.27 21.06
C LYS A 66 -16.28 -6.50 21.96
N SER A 67 -15.17 -7.22 22.16
CA SER A 67 -15.16 -8.38 23.06
C SER A 67 -15.17 -7.92 24.52
N ASN A 68 -15.91 -8.64 25.37
CA ASN A 68 -16.04 -8.32 26.80
C ASN A 68 -14.79 -8.69 27.62
N ASP A 69 -13.93 -9.58 27.10
CA ASP A 69 -12.70 -10.00 27.78
C ASP A 69 -11.61 -8.92 27.66
N VAL A 70 -11.36 -8.23 28.77
CA VAL A 70 -10.40 -7.11 28.86
C VAL A 70 -8.95 -7.59 28.72
N THR A 71 -8.61 -8.71 29.36
CA THR A 71 -7.24 -9.23 29.41
C THR A 71 -6.81 -9.76 28.04
N ARG A 72 -7.65 -10.58 27.39
CA ARG A 72 -7.38 -11.05 26.02
C ARG A 72 -7.34 -9.91 25.02
N LYS A 73 -8.17 -8.88 25.19
CA LYS A 73 -8.19 -7.71 24.33
C LYS A 73 -6.87 -6.93 24.37
N LEU A 74 -6.30 -6.70 25.56
CA LEU A 74 -5.04 -5.96 25.69
C LEU A 74 -3.89 -6.70 25.02
N GLU A 75 -3.76 -8.01 25.26
CA GLU A 75 -2.72 -8.83 24.63
C GLU A 75 -2.89 -8.92 23.10
N ALA A 76 -4.12 -9.12 22.62
CA ALA A 76 -4.40 -9.14 21.19
C ALA A 76 -4.10 -7.79 20.51
N LEU A 77 -4.36 -6.66 21.18
CA LEU A 77 -4.04 -5.32 20.66
C LEU A 77 -2.53 -5.06 20.60
N LYS A 78 -1.76 -5.58 21.56
CA LYS A 78 -0.28 -5.55 21.49
C LYS A 78 0.24 -6.37 20.31
N GLY A 79 -0.32 -7.56 20.08
CA GLY A 79 0.04 -8.42 18.96
C GLY A 79 -0.28 -7.84 17.57
N LEU A 80 -1.26 -6.93 17.49
CA LEU A 80 -1.57 -6.21 16.25
C LEU A 80 -0.63 -5.02 15.97
N LYS A 81 0.23 -4.64 16.91
CA LYS A 81 1.14 -3.50 16.74
C LYS A 81 2.13 -3.79 15.62
N PRO A 82 2.20 -2.93 14.59
CA PRO A 82 3.23 -3.05 13.55
C PRO A 82 4.64 -2.89 14.15
N ARG A 83 5.59 -3.74 13.72
CA ARG A 83 6.98 -3.73 14.23
C ARG A 83 7.72 -2.40 14.02
N ASN A 84 7.32 -1.63 13.00
CA ASN A 84 7.91 -0.32 12.70
C ASN A 84 7.48 0.80 13.67
N ILE A 85 6.44 0.59 14.48
CA ILE A 85 5.99 1.56 15.48
C ILE A 85 6.68 1.26 16.80
N LYS A 86 7.77 1.99 17.08
CA LYS A 86 8.55 1.83 18.31
C LYS A 86 7.85 2.39 19.54
N SER A 87 7.08 3.47 19.38
CA SER A 87 6.41 4.15 20.49
C SER A 87 5.04 3.55 20.79
N GLU A 88 4.87 3.03 22.01
CA GLU A 88 3.58 2.55 22.50
C GLU A 88 2.54 3.68 22.57
N ARG A 89 2.96 4.89 22.95
CA ARG A 89 2.08 6.07 23.00
C ARG A 89 1.49 6.41 21.64
N GLN A 90 2.28 6.32 20.57
CA GLN A 90 1.80 6.53 19.20
C GLN A 90 0.78 5.45 18.80
N TRP A 91 1.02 4.20 19.20
CA TRP A 91 0.10 3.09 18.95
C TRP A 91 -1.24 3.27 19.66
N GLN A 92 -1.21 3.63 20.95
CA GLN A 92 -2.43 3.90 21.74
C GLN A 92 -3.23 5.07 21.17
N ARG A 93 -2.54 6.16 20.77
CA ARG A 93 -3.18 7.31 20.11
C ARG A 93 -3.88 6.89 18.81
N PHE A 94 -3.23 6.06 18.01
CA PHE A 94 -3.80 5.53 16.77
C PHE A 94 -5.05 4.67 17.03
N ILE A 95 -5.01 3.77 18.02
CA ILE A 95 -6.16 2.96 18.41
C ILE A 95 -7.34 3.85 18.81
N LYS A 96 -7.09 4.84 19.69
CA LYS A 96 -8.10 5.80 20.16
C LYS A 96 -8.76 6.53 18.98
N GLU A 97 -7.97 7.03 18.03
CA GLU A 97 -8.47 7.69 16.82
C GLU A 97 -9.36 6.77 15.97
N ARG A 98 -9.00 5.49 15.82
CA ARG A 98 -9.73 4.53 14.97
C ARG A 98 -11.05 4.03 15.55
N ILE A 99 -11.16 4.05 16.88
CA ILE A 99 -12.38 3.69 17.62
C ILE A 99 -13.32 4.88 17.74
N PHE A 100 -12.79 6.10 17.74
CA PHE A 100 -13.56 7.33 17.93
C PHE A 100 -14.75 7.44 16.97
N VAL A 101 -15.86 7.98 17.47
CA VAL A 101 -17.15 8.00 16.76
C VAL A 101 -17.05 8.79 15.46
N GLU A 102 -16.39 9.96 15.47
CA GLU A 102 -16.18 10.78 14.28
C GLU A 102 -15.47 10.02 13.16
N PHE A 103 -14.45 9.24 13.51
CA PHE A 103 -13.74 8.44 12.53
C PHE A 103 -14.63 7.35 11.94
N LYS A 104 -15.49 6.73 12.75
CA LYS A 104 -16.48 5.74 12.30
C LYS A 104 -17.50 6.37 11.34
N LEU A 105 -18.03 7.54 11.67
CA LEU A 105 -18.96 8.29 10.83
C LEU A 105 -18.33 8.65 9.48
N LYS A 106 -17.12 9.24 9.51
CA LYS A 106 -16.34 9.56 8.31
C LYS A 106 -16.10 8.32 7.45
N SER A 107 -15.65 7.22 8.07
CA SER A 107 -15.43 5.94 7.38
C SER A 107 -16.69 5.41 6.70
N LYS A 108 -17.84 5.44 7.40
CA LYS A 108 -19.13 5.00 6.84
C LYS A 108 -19.58 5.88 5.68
N ARG A 109 -19.44 7.21 5.79
CA ARG A 109 -19.73 8.16 4.70
C ARG A 109 -18.96 7.79 3.43
N PHE A 110 -17.63 7.60 3.54
CA PHE A 110 -16.80 7.22 2.39
C PHE A 110 -17.13 5.81 1.85
N GLN A 111 -17.52 4.87 2.71
CA GLN A 111 -17.98 3.56 2.28
C GLN A 111 -19.27 3.64 1.46
N LYS A 112 -20.25 4.43 1.94
CA LYS A 112 -21.53 4.68 1.23
C LYS A 112 -21.30 5.39 -0.11
N MET A 113 -20.37 6.34 -0.17
CA MET A 113 -20.01 6.98 -1.44
C MET A 113 -19.41 5.98 -2.42
N ARG A 114 -18.50 5.10 -1.96
CA ARG A 114 -17.91 4.06 -2.82
C ARG A 114 -18.92 3.01 -3.28
N SER A 115 -19.86 2.60 -2.42
CA SER A 115 -20.88 1.61 -2.81
C SER A 115 -21.85 2.17 -3.86
N LYS A 116 -22.08 3.48 -3.86
CA LYS A 116 -22.90 4.18 -4.86
C LYS A 116 -22.17 4.46 -6.17
N GLN A 117 -20.84 4.29 -6.22
CA GLN A 117 -20.06 4.45 -7.44
C GLN A 117 -20.28 3.24 -8.34
N THR A 118 -21.36 3.27 -9.14
CA THR A 118 -21.75 2.21 -10.09
C THR A 118 -20.93 2.23 -11.37
N ASN A 119 -20.25 3.34 -11.68
CA ASN A 119 -19.37 3.42 -12.84
C ASN A 119 -17.99 2.85 -12.50
N ILE A 120 -17.78 1.59 -12.93
CA ILE A 120 -16.51 0.85 -12.86
C ILE A 120 -15.44 1.52 -13.74
N HIS A 121 -15.86 2.29 -14.75
CA HIS A 121 -14.96 2.98 -15.67
C HIS A 121 -14.53 4.33 -15.11
N ARG A 122 -13.26 4.43 -14.70
CA ARG A 122 -12.51 5.66 -14.98
C ARG A 122 -12.41 5.75 -16.50
N THR A 123 -12.86 6.85 -17.07
CA THR A 123 -12.76 7.20 -18.49
C THR A 123 -11.35 7.04 -19.02
N SER A 124 -10.99 5.82 -19.44
CA SER A 124 -9.77 5.57 -20.21
C SER A 124 -9.98 4.62 -21.38
N ARG A 125 -11.03 3.79 -21.37
CA ARG A 125 -11.31 2.85 -22.50
C ARG A 125 -12.70 2.99 -23.13
N LYS A 126 -13.59 3.80 -22.55
CA LYS A 126 -14.93 4.05 -23.10
C LYS A 126 -15.20 5.56 -22.99
N GLY A 127 -15.17 6.25 -24.12
CA GLY A 127 -15.31 7.71 -24.19
C GLY A 127 -16.66 8.20 -23.64
N MET A 128 -16.71 9.48 -23.25
CA MET A 128 -17.88 10.11 -22.63
C MET A 128 -19.16 10.00 -23.47
N ALA A 129 -19.05 9.97 -24.80
CA ALA A 129 -20.18 9.84 -25.71
C ALA A 129 -20.92 8.49 -25.56
N ARG A 130 -20.17 7.38 -25.51
CA ARG A 130 -20.76 6.04 -25.30
C ARG A 130 -21.33 5.89 -23.89
N LEU A 131 -20.69 6.51 -22.90
CA LEU A 131 -21.17 6.49 -21.52
C LEU A 131 -22.51 7.22 -21.38
N ARG A 132 -22.67 8.38 -22.02
CA ARG A 132 -23.96 9.08 -22.13
C ARG A 132 -25.03 8.22 -22.79
N HIS A 133 -24.69 7.58 -23.91
CA HIS A 133 -25.64 6.73 -24.64
C HIS A 133 -26.12 5.53 -23.80
N GLU A 134 -25.25 4.92 -22.98
CA GLU A 134 -25.63 3.83 -22.08
C GLU A 134 -26.49 4.31 -20.91
N MET A 135 -26.20 5.49 -20.35
CA MET A 135 -27.02 6.08 -19.30
C MET A 135 -28.44 6.37 -19.81
N VAL A 136 -28.56 6.95 -21.01
CA VAL A 136 -29.87 7.23 -21.64
C VAL A 136 -30.63 5.93 -21.92
N ARG A 137 -29.97 4.88 -22.44
CA ARG A 137 -30.61 3.57 -22.64
C ARG A 137 -31.10 2.94 -21.34
N LYS A 138 -30.29 2.94 -20.28
CA LYS A 138 -30.70 2.39 -18.97
C LYS A 138 -31.89 3.14 -18.39
N ILE A 139 -31.92 4.47 -18.51
CA ILE A 139 -33.05 5.30 -18.05
C ILE A 139 -34.31 4.99 -18.86
N HIS A 140 -34.20 4.82 -20.18
CA HIS A 140 -35.34 4.45 -21.04
C HIS A 140 -35.92 3.07 -20.70
N ILE A 141 -35.06 2.07 -20.50
CA ILE A 141 -35.50 0.71 -20.12
C ILE A 141 -36.21 0.73 -18.76
N ILE A 142 -35.70 1.49 -17.79
CA ILE A 142 -36.38 1.63 -16.49
C ILE A 142 -37.73 2.33 -16.66
N LYS A 143 -37.83 3.39 -17.46
CA LYS A 143 -39.11 4.04 -17.73
C LYS A 143 -40.13 3.12 -18.40
N PHE A 144 -39.67 2.22 -19.28
CA PHE A 144 -40.52 1.26 -19.99
C PHE A 144 -40.96 0.05 -19.14
N ILE A 145 -40.26 -0.26 -18.04
CA ILE A 145 -40.62 -1.35 -17.13
C ILE A 145 -41.60 -0.88 -16.04
N TYR A 146 -41.60 0.42 -15.73
CA TYR A 146 -42.38 1.01 -14.63
C TYR A 146 -43.56 1.89 -15.11
N TYR A 147 -43.86 1.86 -16.41
CA TYR A 147 -45.10 2.31 -17.05
C TYR A 147 -45.69 1.12 -17.82
#